data_AF-A0A3M9YY25-F1
#
_entry.id   AF-A0A3M9YY25-F1
#
_cell.length_a   1.000
_cell.length_b   1.000
_cell.length_c   1.000
_cell.angle_alpha   90.00
_cell.angle_beta   90.00
_cell.angle_gamma   90.00
#
_symmetry.space_group_name_H-M   'P 1'
#
loop_
_entity.id
_entity.type
_entity.pdbx_description
1 polymer ?
#
loop_
_entity_poly.entity_id
_entity_poly.type
_entity_poly.pdbx_seq_one_letter_code
_entity_poly.pdbx_strand_id
1 'polypeptide(L)'
;MISLHLSPIVDATVDGVEAKLLKDGATMDVIGVRSHCLPNAVIQSVHDQFPRAKLREEILASINNVPHAPDSRPQFLSRGFGILAARNPLDRKTFNPTNHAQS
;
A
#
# COMPACT_ATOMS: atom_id res chain seq x y z
N MET A 1 -13.41 -0.43 11.80
CA MET A 1 -11.97 -0.14 11.63
C MET A 1 -11.34 -1.02 10.54
N ILE A 2 -11.28 -2.36 10.68
CA ILE A 2 -10.75 -3.23 9.61
C ILE A 2 -11.54 -3.07 8.31
N SER A 3 -12.87 -3.03 8.32
CA SER A 3 -13.68 -2.93 7.09
C SER A 3 -13.41 -1.70 6.21
N LEU A 4 -12.71 -0.68 6.73
CA LEU A 4 -12.37 0.56 6.02
C LEU A 4 -10.99 0.54 5.34
N HIS A 5 -10.16 -0.49 5.54
CA HIS A 5 -8.82 -0.51 4.95
C HIS A 5 -8.80 -0.58 3.42
N LEU A 6 -9.89 -1.06 2.81
CA LEU A 6 -10.13 -1.05 1.36
C LEU A 6 -11.03 0.11 0.91
N SER A 7 -11.41 1.00 1.82
CA SER A 7 -12.16 2.20 1.45
C SER A 7 -11.21 3.19 0.76
N PRO A 8 -11.52 3.65 -0.46
CA PRO A 8 -10.66 4.61 -1.16
C PRO A 8 -10.59 5.95 -0.42
N ILE A 9 -11.67 6.30 0.30
CA ILE A 9 -11.83 7.53 1.06
C ILE A 9 -12.07 7.15 2.52
N VAL A 10 -11.23 7.68 3.40
CA VAL A 10 -11.35 7.60 4.87
C VAL A 10 -10.95 8.97 5.39
N ASP A 11 -11.79 9.57 6.23
CA ASP A 11 -11.59 10.89 6.82
C ASP A 11 -11.27 10.74 8.30
N ALA A 12 -10.17 11.33 8.77
CA ALA A 12 -9.76 11.19 10.17
C ALA A 12 -10.74 11.85 11.17
N THR A 13 -11.48 12.87 10.73
CA THR A 13 -12.47 13.59 11.54
C THR A 13 -13.80 12.85 11.63
N VAL A 14 -14.14 12.04 10.61
CA VAL A 14 -15.39 11.27 10.55
C VAL A 14 -15.19 9.83 11.01
N ASP A 15 -14.16 9.17 10.51
CA ASP A 15 -13.89 7.74 10.71
C ASP A 15 -12.87 7.46 11.83
N GLY A 16 -12.21 8.51 12.33
CA GLY A 16 -11.17 8.45 13.35
C GLY A 16 -9.75 8.30 12.79
N VAL A 17 -8.79 8.79 13.56
CA VAL A 17 -7.35 8.78 13.21
C VAL A 17 -6.84 7.35 13.00
N GLU A 18 -7.29 6.42 13.82
CA GLU A 18 -6.94 5.01 13.73
C GLU A 18 -7.34 4.37 12.40
N ALA A 19 -8.58 4.61 11.93
CA ALA A 19 -9.04 4.11 10.64
C ALA A 19 -8.23 4.73 9.49
N LYS A 20 -7.89 6.02 9.61
CA LYS A 20 -7.06 6.71 8.62
C LYS A 20 -5.65 6.12 8.53
N LEU A 21 -5.00 5.91 9.68
CA LEU A 21 -3.67 5.31 9.75
C LEU A 21 -3.66 3.87 9.22
N LEU A 22 -4.66 3.07 9.59
CA LEU A 22 -4.78 1.70 9.09
C LEU A 22 -4.93 1.67 7.56
N LYS A 23 -5.80 2.52 7.01
CA LYS A 23 -5.99 2.64 5.56
C LYS A 23 -4.71 3.12 4.86
N ASP A 24 -4.06 4.15 5.39
CA ASP A 24 -2.84 4.69 4.78
C ASP A 24 -1.69 3.68 4.83
N GLY A 25 -1.51 2.97 5.94
CA GLY A 25 -0.53 1.89 6.09
C GLY A 25 -0.78 0.77 5.09
N ALA A 26 -2.01 0.24 5.01
CA ALA A 26 -2.36 -0.80 4.05
C ALA A 26 -2.18 -0.35 2.59
N THR A 27 -2.54 0.90 2.27
CA THR A 27 -2.38 1.44 0.91
C THR A 27 -0.90 1.66 0.58
N MET A 28 -0.11 2.16 1.54
CA MET A 28 1.34 2.30 1.39
C MET A 28 2.00 0.94 1.17
N ASP A 29 1.62 -0.05 1.96
CA ASP A 29 2.19 -1.38 1.89
C ASP A 29 1.90 -2.04 0.53
N VAL A 30 0.69 -1.90 -0.01
CA VAL A 30 0.29 -2.60 -1.23
C VAL A 30 0.67 -1.86 -2.53
N ILE A 31 0.61 -0.53 -2.53
CA ILE A 31 0.85 0.28 -3.76
C ILE A 31 1.86 1.43 -3.58
N GLY A 32 2.47 1.56 -2.41
CA GLY A 32 3.53 2.54 -2.13
C GLY A 32 3.06 3.99 -2.01
N VAL A 33 1.75 4.24 -1.95
CA VAL A 33 1.19 5.58 -1.73
C VAL A 33 1.71 6.15 -0.41
N ARG A 34 2.04 7.44 -0.39
CA ARG A 34 2.58 8.15 0.80
C ARG A 34 3.92 7.62 1.33
N SER A 35 4.60 6.70 0.64
CA SER A 35 5.93 6.24 1.05
C SER A 35 6.94 7.40 1.15
N HIS A 36 6.81 8.44 0.31
CA HIS A 36 7.60 9.68 0.39
C HIS A 36 7.41 10.50 1.68
N CYS A 37 6.37 10.21 2.48
CA CYS A 37 6.18 10.85 3.78
C CYS A 37 7.06 10.23 4.87
N LEU A 38 7.73 9.10 4.60
CA LEU A 38 8.62 8.41 5.51
C LEU A 38 10.07 8.47 5.02
N PRO A 39 11.06 8.62 5.92
CA PRO A 39 12.45 8.50 5.54
C PRO A 39 12.78 7.10 5.00
N ASN A 40 13.60 7.02 3.95
CA ASN A 40 14.05 5.74 3.38
C ASN A 40 14.69 4.81 4.42
N ALA A 41 15.40 5.36 5.41
CA ALA A 41 15.99 4.59 6.50
C ALA A 41 14.94 3.87 7.37
N VAL A 42 13.78 4.52 7.59
CA VAL A 42 12.66 3.93 8.34
C VAL A 42 11.99 2.83 7.52
N ILE A 43 11.80 3.04 6.22
CA ILE A 43 11.25 2.02 5.32
C ILE A 43 12.18 0.79 5.29
N GLN A 44 13.49 1.02 5.14
CA GLN A 44 14.48 -0.04 5.11
C GLN A 44 14.50 -0.83 6.43
N SER A 45 14.50 -0.16 7.59
CA SER A 45 14.52 -0.87 8.88
C SER A 45 13.27 -1.73 9.10
N VAL A 46 12.10 -1.26 8.66
CA VAL A 46 10.86 -2.06 8.69
C VAL A 46 10.97 -3.27 7.77
N HIS A 47 11.49 -3.11 6.55
CA HIS A 47 11.63 -4.24 5.61
C HIS A 47 12.71 -5.25 6.05
N ASP A 48 13.76 -4.79 6.71
CA ASP A 48 14.79 -5.66 7.29
C ASP A 48 14.22 -6.51 8.44
N GLN A 49 13.32 -5.92 9.25
CA GLN A 49 12.64 -6.62 10.33
C GLN A 49 11.48 -7.50 9.84
N PHE A 50 10.75 -7.04 8.84
CA PHE A 50 9.56 -7.67 8.26
C PHE A 50 9.68 -7.74 6.73
N PRO A 51 10.36 -8.77 6.19
CA PRO A 51 10.58 -8.90 4.75
C PRO A 51 9.27 -9.02 3.96
N ARG A 52 9.15 -8.27 2.87
CA ARG A 52 7.98 -8.25 1.97
C ARG A 52 7.90 -9.43 1.00
N ALA A 53 8.57 -10.55 1.30
CA ALA A 53 8.76 -11.63 0.34
C ALA A 53 7.41 -12.10 -0.24
N LYS A 54 7.29 -12.11 -1.58
CA LYS A 54 6.10 -12.48 -2.36
C LYS A 54 4.85 -11.62 -2.19
N LEU A 55 4.86 -10.58 -1.36
CA LEU A 55 3.67 -9.75 -1.09
C LEU A 55 3.03 -9.21 -2.39
N ARG A 56 3.84 -8.68 -3.31
CA ARG A 56 3.36 -8.21 -4.62
C ARG A 56 2.68 -9.32 -5.43
N GLU A 57 3.28 -10.50 -5.47
CA GLU A 57 2.77 -11.65 -6.23
C GLU A 57 1.45 -12.13 -5.63
N GLU A 58 1.35 -12.19 -4.31
CA GLU A 58 0.15 -12.58 -3.57
C GLU A 58 -0.99 -11.58 -3.76
N ILE A 59 -0.70 -10.28 -3.72
CA ILE A 59 -1.70 -9.23 -4.01
C ILE A 59 -2.18 -9.33 -5.46
N LEU A 60 -1.26 -9.47 -6.43
CA LEU A 60 -1.64 -9.60 -7.83
C LEU A 60 -2.46 -10.87 -8.07
N ALA A 61 -2.13 -11.98 -7.42
CA ALA A 61 -2.91 -13.20 -7.48
C ALA A 61 -4.31 -12.99 -6.86
N SER A 62 -4.40 -12.29 -5.72
CA SER A 62 -5.68 -11.95 -5.09
C SER A 62 -6.58 -11.11 -6.00
N ILE A 63 -6.02 -10.11 -6.67
CA ILE A 63 -6.77 -9.22 -7.57
C ILE A 63 -7.23 -9.94 -8.85
N ASN A 64 -6.39 -10.80 -9.42
CA ASN A 64 -6.62 -11.37 -10.75
C ASN A 64 -7.29 -12.75 -10.72
N ASN A 65 -7.07 -13.54 -9.66
CA ASN A 65 -7.45 -14.95 -9.64
C ASN A 65 -8.55 -15.27 -8.61
N VAL A 66 -8.88 -14.35 -7.71
CA VAL A 66 -9.96 -14.54 -6.74
C VAL A 66 -11.25 -13.90 -7.29
N PRO A 67 -12.34 -14.67 -7.44
CA PRO A 67 -13.64 -14.09 -7.78
C PRO A 67 -14.08 -13.15 -6.66
N HIS A 68 -14.23 -11.86 -6.97
CA HIS A 68 -14.79 -10.89 -6.04
C HIS A 68 -16.31 -10.85 -6.18
N ALA A 69 -17.01 -10.62 -5.07
CA ALA A 69 -18.45 -10.45 -5.10
C ALA A 69 -18.83 -9.26 -6.01
N PRO A 70 -19.90 -9.38 -6.81
CA PRO A 70 -20.40 -8.25 -7.60
C PRO A 70 -20.72 -7.06 -6.69
N ASP A 71 -20.51 -5.85 -7.21
CA ASP A 71 -20.75 -4.57 -6.51
C ASP A 71 -20.00 -4.41 -5.17
N SER A 72 -18.93 -5.20 -4.97
CA SER A 72 -18.07 -5.11 -3.79
C SER A 72 -16.88 -4.17 -3.99
N ARG A 73 -16.30 -3.68 -2.89
CA ARG A 73 -15.08 -2.84 -2.94
C ARG A 73 -13.90 -3.56 -3.62
N PRO A 74 -13.60 -4.84 -3.32
CA PRO A 74 -12.56 -5.57 -4.06
C PRO A 74 -12.81 -5.62 -5.57
N GLN A 75 -14.06 -5.85 -6.00
CA GLN A 75 -14.43 -5.87 -7.43
C GLN A 75 -14.28 -4.50 -8.09
N PHE A 76 -14.54 -3.41 -7.36
CA PHE A 76 -14.29 -2.06 -7.87
C PHE A 76 -12.78 -1.80 -8.01
N LEU A 77 -12.00 -2.13 -6.99
CA LEU A 77 -10.55 -1.90 -6.96
C LEU A 77 -9.81 -2.74 -8.01
N SER A 78 -10.26 -3.96 -8.31
CA SER A 78 -9.59 -4.83 -9.29
C SER A 78 -9.49 -4.22 -10.69
N ARG A 79 -10.31 -3.20 -11.02
CA ARG A 79 -10.34 -2.49 -12.32
C ARG A 79 -9.13 -1.56 -12.59
N GLY A 80 -8.08 -1.61 -11.79
CA GLY A 80 -6.88 -0.81 -12.02
C GLY A 80 -5.83 -0.90 -10.91
N PHE A 81 -6.23 -1.37 -9.73
CA PHE A 81 -5.34 -1.49 -8.58
C PHE A 81 -4.18 -2.47 -8.83
N GLY A 82 -4.36 -3.47 -9.69
CA GLY A 82 -3.29 -4.38 -10.11
C GLY A 82 -2.11 -3.66 -10.80
N ILE A 83 -2.39 -2.61 -11.59
CA ILE A 83 -1.33 -1.81 -12.24
C ILE A 83 -0.50 -1.05 -11.19
N LEU A 84 -1.17 -0.53 -10.16
CA LEU A 84 -0.52 0.19 -9.07
C LEU A 84 0.31 -0.75 -8.21
N ALA A 85 -0.23 -1.91 -7.85
CA ALA A 85 0.47 -2.94 -7.09
C ALA A 85 1.71 -3.47 -7.84
N ALA A 86 1.61 -3.70 -9.15
CA ALA A 86 2.73 -4.14 -9.97
C ALA A 86 3.89 -3.12 -10.02
N ARG A 87 3.59 -1.84 -9.78
CA ARG A 87 4.54 -0.72 -9.82
C ARG A 87 4.92 -0.19 -8.43
N ASN A 88 4.63 -0.94 -7.38
CA ASN A 88 4.87 -0.49 -6.01
C ASN A 88 6.37 -0.14 -5.80
N PRO A 89 6.71 1.12 -5.45
CA PRO A 89 8.09 1.55 -5.21
C PRO A 89 8.76 0.83 -4.04
N LEU A 90 7.98 0.25 -3.12
CA LEU A 90 8.49 -0.49 -1.95
C LEU A 90 9.06 -1.88 -2.29
N ASP A 91 8.88 -2.37 -3.51
CA ASP A 91 9.46 -3.65 -3.93
C ASP A 91 10.82 -3.49 -4.63
N ARG A 92 11.36 -2.27 -4.65
CA ARG A 92 12.70 -2.00 -5.18
C ARG A 92 13.74 -2.51 -4.19
N LYS A 93 14.79 -3.18 -4.68
CA LYS A 93 15.87 -3.77 -3.86
C LYS A 93 16.69 -2.75 -3.08
N THR A 94 16.61 -1.46 -3.41
CA THR A 94 17.38 -0.40 -2.78
C THR A 94 16.52 0.86 -2.58
N PHE A 95 16.40 1.28 -1.33
CA PHE A 95 15.86 2.60 -0.95
C PHE A 95 17.04 3.57 -0.86
N ASN A 96 17.48 4.10 -2.01
CA ASN A 96 18.68 4.94 -2.05
C ASN A 96 18.52 6.16 -1.12
N PRO A 97 19.43 6.40 -0.15
CA PRO A 97 19.32 7.51 0.78
C PRO A 97 19.64 8.89 0.18
N THR A 98 20.02 8.98 -1.10
CA THR A 98 20.51 10.22 -1.70
C THR A 98 19.49 10.80 -2.68
N ASN A 99 18.69 11.77 -2.22
CA ASN A 99 18.13 12.85 -3.04
C ASN A 99 17.65 14.03 -2.18
N HIS A 100 18.43 14.39 -1.14
CA HIS A 100 18.27 15.66 -0.44
C HIS A 100 19.60 16.41 -0.42
N ALA A 101 19.94 16.99 -1.57
CA ALA A 101 20.73 18.23 -1.71
C ALA A 101 21.09 18.37 -3.19
N GLN A 102 20.31 19.16 -3.93
CA GLN A 102 20.76 20.06 -5.00
C GLN A 102 19.56 20.61 -5.77
N SER A 103 19.07 21.76 -5.31
CA SER A 103 18.53 22.85 -6.12
C SER A 103 18.36 24.06 -5.21
#